data_AF-A0A1F9ZJM8-F1
#
_entry.id   AF-A0A1F9ZJM8-F1
#
_cell.length_a   1.000
_cell.length_b   1.000
_cell.length_c   1.000
_cell.angle_alpha   90.00
_cell.angle_beta   90.00
_cell.angle_gamma   90.00
#
_symmetry.space_group_name_H-M   'P 1'
#
loop_
_entity.id
_entity.type
_entity.pdbx_description
1 polymer ?
#
loop_
_entity_poly.entity_id
_entity_poly.type
_entity_poly.pdbx_seq_one_letter_code
_entity_poly.pdbx_strand_id
1 'polypeptide(L)'
;MALILKLLILAAIHVGLFICYPDTGPRGNFFLVLSLLAWSVVIFFLGGSIQVLKLVTKGLLLLFYAAVFAAITAATALVMPQNDKVSVFAKLKDKQFPTVATMRKGLTRFGVKLDKQVRKEVKAADSKLEDAVDDAVDKLKGN
;
A
#
# COMPACT_ATOMS: atom_id res chain seq x y z
N MET A 1 -8.61 21.08 5.83
CA MET A 1 -8.46 19.95 4.88
C MET A 1 -9.84 19.45 4.49
N ALA A 2 -10.13 19.36 3.18
CA ALA A 2 -11.43 18.87 2.69
C ALA A 2 -11.68 17.43 3.16
N LEU A 3 -12.94 17.09 3.46
CA LEU A 3 -13.34 15.73 3.88
C LEU A 3 -12.87 14.65 2.90
N ILE A 4 -13.03 14.92 1.60
CA ILE A 4 -12.60 14.03 0.52
C ILE A 4 -11.11 13.68 0.66
N LEU A 5 -10.25 14.67 0.90
CA LEU A 5 -8.81 14.42 1.06
C LEU A 5 -8.51 13.53 2.28
N LYS A 6 -9.24 13.70 3.39
CA LYS A 6 -9.10 12.83 4.57
C LYS A 6 -9.50 11.39 4.27
N LEU A 7 -10.57 11.20 3.52
CA LEU A 7 -11.04 9.87 3.09
C LEU A 7 -10.06 9.21 2.11
N LEU A 8 -9.46 9.99 1.20
CA LEU A 8 -8.41 9.48 0.30
C LEU A 8 -7.17 9.04 1.08
N ILE A 9 -6.74 9.81 2.08
CA ILE A 9 -5.63 9.42 2.96
C ILE A 9 -5.97 8.13 3.73
N LEU A 10 -7.18 8.05 4.28
CA LEU A 10 -7.67 6.86 4.97
C LEU A 10 -7.63 5.62 4.07
N ALA A 11 -8.10 5.76 2.83
CA ALA A 11 -8.08 4.69 1.84
C ALA A 11 -6.65 4.30 1.44
N ALA A 12 -5.76 5.28 1.24
CA ALA A 12 -4.36 5.04 0.96
C ALA A 12 -3.66 4.26 2.09
N ILE A 13 -3.96 4.57 3.36
CA ILE A 13 -3.43 3.82 4.52
C ILE A 13 -3.89 2.35 4.46
N HIS A 14 -5.19 2.10 4.26
CA HIS A 14 -5.73 0.75 4.21
C HIS A 14 -5.17 -0.05 3.04
N VAL A 15 -5.15 0.54 1.84
CA VAL A 15 -4.59 -0.09 0.65
C VAL A 15 -3.10 -0.33 0.83
N GLY A 16 -2.36 0.62 1.39
CA GLY A 16 -0.93 0.48 1.69
C GLY A 16 -0.64 -0.69 2.62
N LEU A 17 -1.40 -0.84 3.72
CA LEU A 17 -1.28 -1.98 4.62
C LEU A 17 -1.57 -3.31 3.91
N PHE A 18 -2.60 -3.36 3.06
CA PHE A 18 -2.96 -4.56 2.30
C PHE A 18 -1.97 -4.90 1.18
N ILE A 19 -1.27 -3.90 0.63
CA ILE A 19 -0.17 -4.12 -0.33
C ILE A 19 1.05 -4.66 0.41
N CYS A 20 1.42 -4.05 1.53
CA CYS A 20 2.60 -4.43 2.31
C CYS A 20 2.43 -5.78 3.03
N TYR A 21 1.23 -6.09 3.51
CA TYR A 21 0.93 -7.31 4.25
C TYR A 21 -0.26 -8.06 3.64
N PRO A 22 -0.09 -8.64 2.43
CA PRO A 22 -1.19 -9.16 1.62
C PRO A 22 -1.79 -10.47 2.12
N ASP A 23 -1.15 -11.15 3.06
CA ASP A 23 -1.52 -12.48 3.54
C ASP A 23 -2.67 -12.47 4.57
N THR A 24 -3.79 -11.86 4.20
CA THR A 24 -4.96 -11.65 5.10
C THR A 24 -6.03 -12.74 5.06
N GLY A 25 -5.88 -13.73 4.18
CA GLY A 25 -6.82 -14.83 4.05
C GLY A 25 -8.19 -14.48 3.46
N PRO A 26 -9.16 -15.41 3.50
CA PRO A 26 -10.45 -15.27 2.84
C PRO A 26 -11.28 -14.07 3.35
N ARG A 27 -11.12 -13.72 4.63
CA ARG A 27 -11.87 -12.62 5.28
C ARG A 27 -11.23 -11.25 5.07
N GLY A 28 -10.05 -11.18 4.44
CA GLY A 28 -9.31 -9.94 4.28
C GLY A 28 -10.05 -8.85 3.52
N ASN A 29 -10.71 -9.19 2.40
CA ASN A 29 -11.46 -8.20 1.62
C ASN A 29 -12.67 -7.66 2.39
N PHE A 30 -13.35 -8.53 3.14
CA PHE A 30 -14.48 -8.13 3.98
C PHE A 30 -14.02 -7.18 5.09
N PHE A 31 -12.91 -7.51 5.76
CA PHE A 31 -12.29 -6.63 6.73
C PHE A 31 -11.91 -5.28 6.11
N LEU A 32 -11.29 -5.27 4.92
CA LEU A 32 -10.89 -4.03 4.25
C LEU A 32 -12.08 -3.08 4.08
N VAL A 33 -13.20 -3.57 3.54
CA VAL A 33 -14.40 -2.77 3.29
C VAL A 33 -15.02 -2.28 4.59
N LEU A 34 -15.21 -3.16 5.57
CA LEU A 34 -15.82 -2.79 6.85
C LEU A 34 -14.94 -1.82 7.65
N SER A 35 -13.63 -2.05 7.70
CA SER A 35 -12.67 -1.17 8.38
C SER A 35 -12.66 0.21 7.74
N LEU A 36 -12.63 0.28 6.40
CA LEU A 36 -12.73 1.54 5.65
C LEU A 36 -14.01 2.29 5.99
N LEU A 37 -15.15 1.60 5.99
CA LEU A 37 -16.44 2.20 6.31
C LEU A 37 -16.48 2.72 7.75
N ALA A 38 -16.07 1.90 8.71
CA ALA A 38 -16.05 2.25 10.13
C ALA A 38 -15.18 3.49 10.39
N TRP A 39 -13.96 3.52 9.85
CA TRP A 39 -13.07 4.67 10.02
C TRP A 39 -13.53 5.90 9.24
N SER A 40 -14.21 5.74 8.10
CA SER A 40 -14.78 6.87 7.36
C SER A 40 -15.86 7.57 8.18
N VAL A 41 -16.70 6.80 8.89
CA VAL A 41 -17.69 7.33 9.83
C VAL A 41 -17.00 8.09 10.96
N VAL A 42 -15.95 7.54 11.56
CA VAL A 42 -15.16 8.23 12.60
C VAL A 42 -14.60 9.55 12.10
N ILE A 43 -13.97 9.57 10.92
CA ILE A 43 -13.38 10.79 10.33
C ILE A 43 -14.46 11.84 10.01
N PHE A 44 -15.65 11.41 9.59
CA PHE A 44 -16.78 12.29 9.33
C PHE A 44 -17.24 13.01 10.61
N PHE A 45 -17.53 12.24 11.67
CA PHE A 45 -17.96 12.80 12.96
C PHE A 45 -16.90 13.71 13.58
N LEU A 46 -15.63 13.30 13.50
CA LEU A 46 -14.51 14.07 14.03
C LEU A 46 -14.37 15.43 13.33
N GLY A 47 -14.68 15.48 12.03
CA GLY A 47 -14.74 16.72 11.27
C GLY A 47 -15.75 17.72 11.83
N GLY A 48 -16.95 17.25 12.20
CA GLY A 48 -18.00 18.07 12.80
C GLY A 48 -17.66 18.55 14.20
N SER A 49 -17.14 17.67 15.07
CA SER A 49 -16.82 18.00 16.46
C SER A 49 -15.74 19.08 16.60
N ILE A 50 -14.73 19.09 15.73
CA ILE A 50 -13.63 20.06 15.84
C ILE A 50 -14.06 21.47 15.39
N GLN A 51 -15.02 21.58 14.46
CA GLN A 51 -15.55 22.89 14.05
C GLN A 51 -16.27 23.61 15.20
N VAL A 52 -16.87 22.84 16.12
CA VAL A 52 -17.52 23.37 17.32
C VAL A 52 -16.52 23.97 18.31
N LEU A 53 -15.31 23.41 18.39
CA LEU A 53 -14.34 23.79 19.40
C LEU A 53 -13.72 25.18 19.19
N LYS A 54 -13.82 25.80 18.00
CA LYS A 54 -13.39 27.17 17.59
C LYS A 54 -12.03 27.72 18.10
N LEU A 55 -11.25 26.94 18.85
CA LEU A 55 -10.05 27.32 19.59
C LEU A 55 -8.77 26.74 18.97
N VAL A 56 -8.90 25.98 17.89
CA VAL A 56 -7.80 25.18 17.32
C VAL A 56 -7.15 25.94 16.16
N THR A 57 -5.86 26.28 16.32
CA THR A 57 -5.06 26.84 15.23
C THR A 57 -4.90 25.84 14.09
N LYS A 58 -4.67 26.33 12.86
CA LYS A 58 -4.48 25.45 11.68
C LYS A 58 -3.35 24.41 11.88
N GLY A 59 -2.27 24.79 12.57
CA GLY A 59 -1.15 23.89 12.87
C GLY A 59 -1.51 22.81 13.88
N LEU A 60 -2.21 23.17 14.97
CA LEU A 60 -2.68 22.20 15.95
C LEU A 60 -3.68 21.20 15.33
N LEU A 61 -4.53 21.68 14.43
CA LEU A 61 -5.47 20.84 13.69
C LEU A 61 -4.75 19.82 12.80
N LEU A 62 -3.66 20.22 12.14
CA LEU A 62 -2.85 19.33 11.32
C LEU A 62 -2.20 18.23 12.17
N LEU A 63 -1.57 18.60 13.28
CA LEU A 63 -0.96 17.65 14.22
C LEU A 63 -2.01 16.68 14.78
N PHE A 64 -3.19 17.20 15.11
CA PHE A 64 -4.30 16.38 15.58
C PHE A 64 -4.72 15.33 14.53
N TYR A 65 -4.95 15.73 13.28
CA TYR A 65 -5.29 14.76 12.23
C TYR A 65 -4.15 13.78 11.94
N ALA A 66 -2.89 14.22 12.01
CA ALA A 66 -1.74 13.32 11.87
C ALA A 66 -1.73 12.26 12.97
N ALA A 67 -1.96 12.65 14.24
CA ALA A 67 -2.07 11.72 15.35
C ALA A 67 -3.25 10.74 15.18
N VAL A 68 -4.40 11.23 14.71
CA VAL A 68 -5.56 10.40 14.40
C VAL A 68 -5.23 9.38 13.31
N PHE A 69 -4.62 9.78 12.20
CA PHE A 69 -4.24 8.84 11.14
C PHE A 69 -3.17 7.84 11.59
N ALA A 70 -2.23 8.24 12.44
CA ALA A 70 -1.27 7.33 13.06
C ALA A 70 -1.97 6.30 13.96
N ALA A 71 -2.93 6.73 14.79
CA ALA A 71 -3.73 5.84 15.63
C ALA A 71 -4.57 4.87 14.79
N ILE A 72 -5.21 5.34 13.72
CA ILE A 72 -5.95 4.48 12.78
C ILE A 72 -5.02 3.45 12.14
N THR A 73 -3.84 3.87 11.70
CA THR A 73 -2.85 2.98 11.08
C THR A 73 -2.42 1.89 12.07
N ALA A 74 -2.09 2.28 13.30
CA ALA A 74 -1.68 1.34 14.36
C ALA A 74 -2.81 0.37 14.73
N ALA A 75 -4.03 0.89 14.94
CA ALA A 75 -5.21 0.07 15.24
C ALA A 75 -5.51 -0.92 14.10
N THR A 76 -5.45 -0.45 12.85
CA THR A 76 -5.65 -1.31 11.68
C THR A 76 -4.56 -2.38 11.60
N ALA A 77 -3.29 -2.03 11.78
CA ALA A 77 -2.18 -2.98 11.81
C ALA A 77 -2.28 -4.01 12.95
N LEU A 78 -2.93 -3.65 14.06
CA LEU A 78 -3.15 -4.54 15.19
C LEU A 78 -4.26 -5.57 14.91
N VAL A 79 -5.36 -5.14 14.31
CA VAL A 79 -6.58 -5.96 14.15
C VAL A 79 -6.75 -6.59 12.77
N MET A 80 -5.98 -6.15 11.77
CA MET A 80 -6.04 -6.67 10.41
C MET A 80 -5.76 -8.18 10.41
N PRO A 81 -6.65 -9.00 9.80
CA PRO A 81 -6.49 -10.44 9.79
C PRO A 81 -5.23 -10.83 9.03
N GLN A 82 -4.52 -11.85 9.51
CA GLN A 82 -3.34 -12.44 8.88
C GLN A 82 -3.43 -13.97 8.96
N ASN A 83 -3.05 -14.65 7.88
CA ASN A 83 -3.11 -16.12 7.77
C ASN A 83 -2.22 -16.84 8.78
N ASP A 84 -1.07 -16.25 9.08
CA ASP A 84 -0.09 -16.76 10.05
C ASP A 84 -0.48 -16.45 11.51
N LYS A 85 -1.63 -15.81 11.74
CA LYS A 85 -2.13 -15.39 13.06
C LYS A 85 -1.20 -14.40 13.79
N VAL A 86 -0.22 -13.81 13.10
CA VAL A 86 0.66 -12.77 13.65
C VAL A 86 0.18 -11.42 13.13
N SER A 87 -0.13 -10.48 14.03
CA SER A 87 -0.60 -9.15 13.64
C SER A 87 0.47 -8.39 12.85
N VAL A 88 0.04 -7.48 11.96
CA VAL A 88 0.96 -6.62 11.22
C VAL A 88 1.79 -5.76 12.18
N PHE A 89 1.18 -5.30 13.28
CA PHE A 89 1.89 -4.57 14.31
C PHE A 89 3.03 -5.39 14.95
N ALA A 90 2.80 -6.68 15.24
CA ALA A 90 3.84 -7.56 15.76
C ALA A 90 4.99 -7.75 14.74
N LYS A 91 4.65 -7.95 13.45
CA LYS A 91 5.64 -8.06 12.36
C LYS A 91 6.52 -6.80 12.27
N LEU A 92 5.92 -5.61 12.36
CA LEU A 92 6.65 -4.35 12.35
C LEU A 92 7.59 -4.21 13.55
N LYS A 93 7.13 -4.59 14.74
CA LYS A 93 7.95 -4.59 15.96
C LYS A 93 9.15 -5.53 15.83
N ASP A 94 8.96 -6.68 15.18
CA ASP A 94 10.00 -7.69 14.94
C ASP A 94 10.84 -7.38 13.69
N LYS A 95 10.76 -6.15 13.16
CA LYS A 95 11.50 -5.66 11.98
C LYS A 95 11.23 -6.46 10.71
N GLN A 96 10.08 -7.14 10.63
CA GLN A 96 9.63 -7.85 9.45
C GLN A 96 8.93 -6.87 8.50
N PHE A 97 9.74 -6.14 7.75
CA PHE A 97 9.28 -5.20 6.74
C PHE A 97 8.91 -5.91 5.43
N PRO A 98 7.93 -5.36 4.66
CA PRO A 98 7.53 -5.94 3.38
C PRO A 98 8.69 -5.93 2.38
N THR A 99 8.87 -7.05 1.68
CA THR A 99 9.82 -7.12 0.57
C THR A 99 9.17 -6.66 -0.73
N VAL A 100 9.97 -6.43 -1.77
CA VAL A 100 9.46 -6.15 -3.13
C VAL A 100 8.54 -7.27 -3.61
N ALA A 101 8.90 -8.53 -3.35
CA ALA A 101 8.06 -9.67 -3.72
C ALA A 101 6.70 -9.64 -2.99
N THR A 102 6.71 -9.30 -1.70
CA THR A 102 5.49 -9.12 -0.89
C THR A 102 4.61 -8.02 -1.46
N MET A 103 5.18 -6.85 -1.77
CA MET A 103 4.42 -5.74 -2.33
C MET A 103 3.87 -6.05 -3.73
N ARG A 104 4.62 -6.76 -4.58
CA ARG A 104 4.13 -7.21 -5.90
C ARG A 104 2.90 -8.09 -5.74
N LYS A 105 2.95 -9.08 -4.84
CA LYS A 105 1.81 -9.94 -4.52
C LYS A 105 0.59 -9.13 -4.06
N GLY A 106 0.80 -8.13 -3.20
CA GLY A 106 -0.24 -7.21 -2.76
C GLY A 106 -0.83 -6.37 -3.90
N LEU A 107 -0.01 -5.83 -4.79
CA LEU A 107 -0.45 -5.09 -5.96
C LEU A 107 -1.25 -5.96 -6.94
N THR A 108 -0.83 -7.21 -7.17
CA THR A 108 -1.57 -8.17 -8.00
C THR A 108 -2.97 -8.44 -7.45
N ARG A 109 -3.14 -8.48 -6.12
CA ARG A 109 -4.46 -8.63 -5.48
C ARG A 109 -5.42 -7.48 -5.84
N PHE A 110 -4.90 -6.27 -6.03
CA PHE A 110 -5.69 -5.11 -6.47
C PHE A 110 -5.80 -5.00 -7.99
N GLY A 111 -5.43 -6.05 -8.74
CA GLY A 111 -5.55 -6.09 -10.20
C GLY A 111 -4.44 -5.36 -10.94
N VAL A 112 -3.38 -4.91 -10.25
CA VAL A 112 -2.23 -4.27 -10.89
C VAL A 112 -1.38 -5.34 -11.57
N LYS A 113 -1.41 -5.37 -12.91
CA LYS A 113 -0.73 -6.37 -13.75
C LYS A 113 0.75 -6.01 -13.96
N LEU A 114 1.58 -6.20 -12.92
CA LEU A 114 3.03 -5.96 -13.00
C LEU A 114 3.74 -6.92 -13.98
N ASP A 115 3.31 -8.18 -14.06
CA ASP A 115 3.98 -9.21 -14.87
C ASP A 115 3.95 -8.92 -16.38
N LYS A 116 2.95 -8.19 -16.88
CA LYS A 116 2.87 -7.87 -18.32
C LYS A 116 3.93 -6.85 -18.74
N GLN A 117 4.24 -5.88 -17.88
CA GLN A 117 5.29 -4.91 -18.14
C GLN A 117 6.67 -5.54 -17.99
N VAL A 118 6.89 -6.29 -16.90
CA VAL A 118 8.18 -6.97 -16.67
C VAL A 118 8.47 -7.99 -17.76
N ARG A 119 7.51 -8.82 -18.19
CA ARG A 119 7.73 -9.75 -19.32
C ARG A 119 8.02 -9.04 -20.64
N LYS A 120 7.43 -7.86 -20.86
CA LYS A 120 7.68 -7.08 -22.07
C LYS A 120 9.10 -6.50 -22.07
N GLU A 121 9.54 -6.01 -20.92
CA GLU A 121 10.90 -5.48 -20.73
C GLU A 121 11.97 -6.58 -20.80
N VAL A 122 11.72 -7.75 -20.19
CA VAL A 122 12.62 -8.91 -20.29
C VAL A 122 12.74 -9.39 -21.74
N LYS A 123 11.62 -9.55 -22.46
CA LYS A 123 11.66 -9.90 -23.89
C LYS A 123 12.40 -8.87 -24.75
N ALA A 124 12.24 -7.58 -24.43
CA ALA A 124 12.94 -6.52 -25.14
C ALA A 124 14.44 -6.46 -24.80
N ALA A 125 14.83 -6.92 -23.61
CA ALA A 125 16.23 -7.05 -23.22
C ALA A 125 16.88 -8.27 -23.88
N ASP A 126 16.17 -9.42 -23.95
CA ASP A 126 16.65 -10.64 -24.61
C ASP A 126 16.89 -10.40 -26.11
N SER A 127 15.96 -9.73 -26.83
CA SER A 127 16.16 -9.46 -28.26
C SER A 127 17.36 -8.55 -28.51
N LYS A 128 17.58 -7.54 -27.65
CA LYS A 128 18.76 -6.67 -27.76
C LYS A 128 20.07 -7.42 -27.48
N LEU A 129 20.02 -8.44 -26.62
CA LEU A 129 21.17 -9.28 -26.33
C LEU A 129 21.49 -10.19 -27.53
N GLU A 130 20.47 -10.79 -28.14
CA GLU A 130 20.60 -11.60 -29.36
C GLU A 130 21.18 -10.75 -30.52
N ASP A 131 20.60 -9.57 -30.78
CA ASP A 131 21.09 -8.65 -31.81
C ASP A 131 22.57 -8.26 -31.59
N ALA A 132 22.97 -8.02 -30.34
CA ALA A 132 24.35 -7.67 -29.99
C ALA A 132 25.33 -8.86 -30.11
N VAL A 133 24.86 -10.07 -29.85
CA VAL A 133 25.64 -11.30 -30.02
C VAL A 133 25.85 -11.59 -31.50
N ASP A 134 24.82 -11.47 -32.33
CA ASP A 134 24.92 -11.68 -33.77
C ASP A 134 25.86 -10.64 -34.42
N ASP A 135 25.72 -9.36 -34.07
CA ASP A 135 26.63 -8.29 -34.53
C ASP A 135 28.10 -8.56 -34.15
N ALA A 136 28.34 -9.12 -32.96
CA ALA A 136 29.69 -9.47 -32.51
C ALA A 136 30.24 -10.69 -33.26
N VAL A 137 29.40 -11.69 -33.54
CA VAL A 137 29.76 -12.89 -34.31
C VAL A 137 30.09 -12.53 -35.77
N ASP A 138 29.31 -11.66 -36.40
CA ASP A 138 29.55 -11.23 -37.78
C ASP A 138 30.85 -10.42 -37.93
N LYS A 139 31.18 -9.57 -36.94
CA LYS A 139 32.47 -8.88 -36.87
C LYS A 139 33.67 -9.83 -36.72
N LEU A 140 33.47 -10.99 -36.11
CA LEU A 140 34.52 -12.01 -35.95
C LEU A 140 34.67 -12.91 -37.18
N LYS A 141 33.61 -13.07 -38.00
CA LYS A 141 33.64 -13.86 -39.25
C LYS A 141 34.05 -13.05 -40.47
N GLY A 142 33.93 -11.72 -40.42
CA GLY A 142 34.33 -10.80 -41.49
C GLY A 142 35.80 -10.38 -41.49
N ASN A 143 36.59 -10.89 -40.53
CA ASN A 143 38.06 -10.86 -40.48
C ASN A 143 38.60 -12.27 -40.76
#